data_AF-A0A3M8GIP6-F1
#
_entry.id   AF-A0A3M8GIP6-F1
#
_cell.length_a   1.000
_cell.length_b   1.000
_cell.length_c   1.000
_cell.angle_alpha   90.00
_cell.angle_beta   90.00
_cell.angle_gamma   90.00
#
_symmetry.space_group_name_H-M   'P 1'
#
loop_
_entity.id
_entity.type
_entity.pdbx_description
1 polymer ?
#
loop_
_entity_poly.entity_id
_entity_poly.type
_entity_poly.pdbx_seq_one_letter_code
_entity_poly.pdbx_strand_id
1 'polypeptide(L)'
;MFIIRSALLIILFAVGFLGYGQRDYKGKVIDATTNKVIPYVNIGIVEKGIGTVSDEAGLFHLLVEKEEVPATAVILFSSLGYAPLRIPVAEMPLIYNDYPIFTMTPQPTRLNEVVVSNKGNRFITDFIGYRNYGEQSFGYWKDQIALGGELATRILAKSGLRRLDRLQFEVFHNPSDSLLLRVNIYEDDGPLGRPKTNLNKSGKNILVTVKKNDKTVSVDLRPFDLYVQSDFMLSLELVKVYGEEELGLILAAAFNQYGSYRKYASQAKWERIADQNMAYFLETNLMVSEKVAQRFEKRAAKKKKKLRTISGFALRRGKMVAGVEVTNSRTKETVFTDDSGRYTIAADKNDKIYFSKDGYQVMILTVGDKLTANIIMKAK
;
A
#
# COMPACT_ATOMS: atom_id res chain seq x y z
N MET A 1 28.14 -2.13 -66.41
CA MET A 1 27.14 -2.84 -65.57
C MET A 1 27.68 -3.40 -64.25
N PHE A 2 29.01 -3.46 -64.03
CA PHE A 2 29.59 -3.90 -62.75
C PHE A 2 29.67 -2.79 -61.68
N ILE A 3 29.99 -1.56 -62.07
CA ILE A 3 30.14 -0.41 -61.14
C ILE A 3 28.80 -0.08 -60.44
N ILE A 4 27.67 -0.22 -61.14
CA ILE A 4 26.32 0.02 -60.60
C ILE A 4 25.92 -1.06 -59.58
N ARG A 5 26.38 -2.31 -59.74
CA ARG A 5 26.13 -3.41 -58.79
C ARG A 5 26.97 -3.26 -57.51
N SER A 6 28.20 -2.76 -57.62
CA SER A 6 29.05 -2.48 -56.46
C SER A 6 28.56 -1.28 -55.64
N ALA A 7 28.04 -0.23 -56.28
CA ALA A 7 27.44 0.92 -55.59
C ALA A 7 26.17 0.54 -54.81
N LEU A 8 25.35 -0.37 -55.36
CA LEU A 8 24.12 -0.85 -54.71
C LEU A 8 24.41 -1.67 -53.43
N LEU A 9 25.53 -2.42 -53.41
CA LEU A 9 25.94 -3.23 -52.25
C LEU A 9 26.46 -2.36 -51.10
N ILE A 10 27.13 -1.24 -51.40
CA ILE A 10 27.62 -0.27 -50.40
C ILE A 10 26.44 0.51 -49.79
N ILE A 11 25.43 0.86 -50.58
CA ILE A 11 24.19 1.47 -50.09
C ILE A 11 23.41 0.50 -49.19
N LEU A 12 23.36 -0.80 -49.52
CA LEU A 12 22.72 -1.80 -48.67
C LEU A 12 23.42 -1.99 -47.31
N PHE A 13 24.76 -1.84 -47.26
CA PHE A 13 25.54 -1.92 -46.02
C PHE A 13 25.43 -0.64 -45.17
N ALA A 14 25.27 0.52 -45.79
CA ALA A 14 25.09 1.80 -45.09
C ALA A 14 23.69 1.95 -44.45
N VAL A 15 22.65 1.33 -45.03
CA VAL A 15 21.28 1.34 -44.46
C VAL A 15 21.14 0.40 -43.25
N GLY A 16 22.05 -0.58 -43.09
CA GLY A 16 22.07 -1.51 -41.96
C GLY A 16 22.49 -0.92 -40.60
N PHE A 17 22.99 0.32 -40.57
CA PHE A 17 23.44 1.00 -39.34
C PHE A 17 22.41 1.97 -38.73
N LEU A 18 21.23 2.11 -39.32
CA LEU A 18 20.09 2.79 -38.66
C LEU A 18 19.35 1.83 -37.73
N GLY A 19 20.09 1.17 -36.84
CA GLY A 19 19.50 0.48 -35.71
C GLY A 19 19.01 1.53 -34.71
N TYR A 20 17.69 1.63 -34.50
CA TYR A 20 17.14 2.33 -33.34
C TYR A 20 17.64 1.63 -32.08
N GLY A 21 18.71 2.15 -31.50
CA GLY A 21 19.36 1.62 -30.31
C GLY A 21 18.48 1.83 -29.08
N GLN A 22 18.40 0.79 -28.24
CA GLN A 22 17.88 0.89 -26.89
C GLN A 22 18.66 1.97 -26.12
N ARG A 23 17.94 2.86 -25.42
CA ARG A 23 18.56 3.89 -24.57
C ARG A 23 18.40 3.48 -23.11
N ASP A 24 19.51 3.33 -22.41
CA ASP A 24 19.52 3.12 -20.96
C ASP A 24 19.96 4.42 -20.28
N TYR A 25 18.98 5.18 -19.78
CA TYR A 25 19.28 6.37 -18.99
C TYR A 25 19.49 5.97 -17.54
N LYS A 26 20.62 6.35 -16.96
CA LYS A 26 20.97 6.04 -15.58
C LYS A 26 21.58 7.22 -14.86
N GLY A 27 21.58 7.16 -13.53
CA GLY A 27 22.18 8.20 -12.72
C GLY A 27 21.95 8.01 -11.24
N LYS A 28 22.40 9.01 -10.47
CA LYS A 28 22.25 9.08 -9.03
C LYS A 28 21.53 10.36 -8.64
N VAL A 29 20.48 10.25 -7.83
CA VAL A 29 19.69 11.41 -7.40
C VAL A 29 20.12 11.86 -6.01
N ILE A 30 20.42 13.15 -5.87
CA ILE A 30 20.84 13.77 -4.61
C ILE A 30 20.06 15.05 -4.29
N ASP A 31 20.03 15.40 -3.02
CA ASP A 31 19.50 16.66 -2.51
C ASP A 31 20.47 17.81 -2.85
N ALA A 32 19.96 18.85 -3.52
CA ALA A 32 20.75 20.00 -3.96
C ALA A 32 21.36 20.83 -2.82
N THR A 33 20.80 20.75 -1.61
CA THR A 33 21.24 21.50 -0.41
C THR A 33 22.20 20.66 0.43
N THR A 34 21.88 19.39 0.66
CA THR A 34 22.63 18.54 1.59
C THR A 34 23.62 17.60 0.93
N ASN A 35 23.55 17.44 -0.40
CA ASN A 35 24.28 16.44 -1.19
C ASN A 35 24.05 14.99 -0.75
N LYS A 36 23.05 14.74 0.11
CA LYS A 36 22.66 13.39 0.50
C LYS A 36 21.84 12.73 -0.60
N VAL A 37 21.91 11.41 -0.69
CA VAL A 37 21.13 10.63 -1.65
C VAL A 37 19.64 10.76 -1.36
N ILE A 38 18.84 10.81 -2.43
CA ILE A 38 17.38 10.75 -2.34
C ILE A 38 16.96 9.35 -2.80
N PRO A 39 16.54 8.48 -1.88
CA PRO A 39 16.11 7.14 -2.24
C PRO A 39 14.71 7.16 -2.84
N TYR A 40 14.44 6.19 -3.71
CA TYR A 40 13.11 5.92 -4.24
C TYR A 40 12.44 7.09 -4.98
N VAL A 41 13.22 7.86 -5.73
CA VAL A 41 12.71 8.89 -6.63
C VAL A 41 11.95 8.21 -7.76
N ASN A 42 10.78 8.75 -8.11
CA ASN A 42 10.01 8.31 -9.27
C ASN A 42 10.56 8.96 -10.54
N ILE A 43 11.03 8.15 -11.51
CA ILE A 43 11.58 8.65 -12.77
C ILE A 43 10.81 8.02 -13.92
N GLY A 44 10.33 8.82 -14.87
CA GLY A 44 9.71 8.26 -16.06
C GLY A 44 9.40 9.29 -17.13
N ILE A 45 9.14 8.82 -18.33
CA ILE A 45 8.73 9.67 -19.45
C ILE A 45 7.22 9.92 -19.31
N VAL A 46 6.86 11.19 -19.18
CA VAL A 46 5.49 11.61 -18.84
C VAL A 46 4.46 10.99 -19.78
N GLU A 47 3.50 10.26 -19.20
CA GLU A 47 2.38 9.60 -19.86
C GLU A 47 2.74 8.58 -20.96
N LYS A 48 3.99 8.09 -20.99
CA LYS A 48 4.45 7.10 -22.00
C LYS A 48 4.47 5.65 -21.53
N GLY A 49 4.26 5.38 -20.25
CA GLY A 49 4.33 4.00 -19.73
C GLY A 49 5.76 3.50 -19.49
N ILE A 50 6.76 4.35 -19.68
CA ILE A 50 8.19 4.02 -19.52
C ILE A 50 8.69 4.73 -18.27
N GLY A 51 8.99 3.96 -17.22
CA GLY A 51 9.32 4.51 -15.90
C GLY A 51 10.02 3.51 -14.99
N THR A 52 10.67 4.05 -13.96
CA THR A 52 11.45 3.33 -12.96
C THR A 52 11.39 4.06 -11.62
N VAL A 53 12.02 3.49 -10.60
CA VAL A 53 12.19 4.10 -9.28
C VAL A 53 13.65 3.94 -8.86
N SER A 54 14.26 4.97 -8.27
CA SER A 54 15.63 4.84 -7.76
C SER A 54 15.69 3.91 -6.56
N ASP A 55 16.85 3.30 -6.30
CA ASP A 55 17.06 2.45 -5.15
C ASP A 55 17.33 3.24 -3.85
N GLU A 56 17.66 2.53 -2.78
CA GLU A 56 18.07 3.09 -1.48
C GLU A 56 19.34 3.96 -1.53
N ALA A 57 20.20 3.77 -2.53
CA ALA A 57 21.40 4.57 -2.78
C ALA A 57 21.15 5.76 -3.73
N GLY A 58 19.90 5.93 -4.18
CA GLY A 58 19.48 6.95 -5.13
C GLY A 58 19.86 6.64 -6.58
N LEU A 59 20.31 5.42 -6.89
CA LEU A 59 20.68 5.00 -8.25
C LEU A 59 19.44 4.57 -9.02
N PHE A 60 19.39 4.87 -10.32
CA PHE A 60 18.30 4.42 -11.19
C PHE A 60 18.79 3.96 -12.55
N HIS A 61 17.97 3.13 -13.19
CA HIS A 61 18.06 2.72 -14.58
C HIS A 61 16.69 2.83 -15.23
N LEU A 62 16.62 3.57 -16.33
CA LEU A 62 15.42 3.79 -17.13
C LEU A 62 15.69 3.32 -18.55
N LEU A 63 15.24 2.10 -18.82
CA LEU A 63 15.35 1.48 -20.12
C LEU A 63 14.25 2.01 -21.04
N VAL A 64 14.64 2.59 -22.16
CA VAL A 64 13.76 2.99 -23.25
C VAL A 64 14.00 2.04 -24.40
N GLU A 65 13.06 1.13 -24.59
CA GLU A 65 13.04 0.21 -25.73
C GLU A 65 12.61 0.95 -27.00
N LYS A 66 12.44 0.23 -28.11
CA LYS A 66 12.27 0.74 -29.49
C LYS A 66 11.07 1.69 -29.72
N GLU A 67 10.37 2.14 -28.69
CA GLU A 67 9.40 3.24 -28.79
C GLU A 67 10.05 4.51 -29.36
N GLU A 68 9.40 5.10 -30.38
CA GLU A 68 9.69 6.46 -30.81
C GLU A 68 9.28 7.43 -29.70
N VAL A 69 10.21 7.72 -28.80
CA VAL A 69 10.07 8.79 -27.82
C VAL A 69 10.52 10.10 -28.47
N PRO A 70 9.64 11.11 -28.63
CA PRO A 70 10.03 12.39 -29.18
C PRO A 70 11.16 13.04 -28.38
N ALA A 71 12.08 13.70 -29.06
CA ALA A 71 13.17 14.45 -28.43
C ALA A 71 12.66 15.51 -27.41
N THR A 72 11.46 16.05 -27.64
CA THR A 72 10.77 17.02 -26.79
C THR A 72 10.00 16.39 -25.62
N ALA A 73 9.90 15.06 -25.56
CA ALA A 73 9.30 14.39 -24.41
C ALA A 73 10.12 14.68 -23.15
N VAL A 74 9.46 14.69 -21.99
CA VAL A 74 10.07 15.05 -20.71
C VAL A 74 10.22 13.82 -19.85
N ILE A 75 11.45 13.58 -19.36
CA ILE A 75 11.71 12.71 -18.23
C ILE A 75 11.47 13.52 -16.96
N LEU A 76 10.53 13.04 -16.15
CA LEU A 76 10.13 13.67 -14.90
C LEU A 76 10.65 12.86 -13.72
N PHE A 77 11.39 13.55 -12.85
CA PHE A 77 11.81 13.08 -11.54
C PHE A 77 10.88 13.71 -10.49
N SER A 78 10.25 12.88 -9.67
CA SER A 78 9.43 13.36 -8.56
C SER A 78 9.72 12.58 -7.28
N SER A 79 9.77 13.29 -6.15
CA SER A 79 9.91 12.71 -4.84
C SER A 79 9.18 13.56 -3.81
N LEU A 80 8.71 12.94 -2.74
CA LEU A 80 7.98 13.65 -1.70
C LEU A 80 8.91 14.67 -1.00
N GLY A 81 8.47 15.92 -0.89
CA GLY A 81 9.25 17.00 -0.27
C GLY A 81 10.27 17.67 -1.20
N TYR A 82 10.26 17.37 -2.50
CA TYR A 82 11.15 17.98 -3.50
C TYR A 82 10.37 18.60 -4.64
N ALA A 83 10.92 19.67 -5.22
CA ALA A 83 10.41 20.22 -6.47
C ALA A 83 10.65 19.23 -7.61
N PRO A 84 9.69 19.05 -8.55
CA PRO A 84 9.87 18.14 -9.67
C PRO A 84 10.99 18.61 -10.59
N LEU A 85 11.92 17.71 -10.92
CA LEU A 85 12.96 17.95 -11.91
C LEU A 85 12.49 17.42 -13.27
N ARG A 86 12.54 18.27 -14.29
CA ARG A 86 12.07 17.99 -15.65
C ARG A 86 13.23 18.14 -16.61
N ILE A 87 13.52 17.08 -17.36
CA ILE A 87 14.62 17.05 -18.33
C ILE A 87 14.07 16.56 -19.68
N PRO A 88 14.19 17.34 -20.77
CA PRO A 88 13.88 16.85 -22.10
C PRO A 88 14.72 15.62 -22.46
N VAL A 89 14.12 14.64 -23.14
CA VAL A 89 14.80 13.40 -23.56
C VAL A 89 16.06 13.70 -24.39
N ALA A 90 16.05 14.79 -25.18
CA ALA A 90 17.20 15.24 -25.96
C ALA A 90 18.39 15.72 -25.10
N GLU A 91 18.14 16.18 -23.88
CA GLU A 91 19.14 16.74 -22.97
C GLU A 91 19.63 15.71 -21.95
N MET A 92 18.99 14.53 -21.90
CA MET A 92 19.33 13.49 -20.95
C MET A 92 20.68 12.84 -21.32
N PRO A 93 21.67 12.82 -20.40
CA PRO A 93 22.98 12.27 -20.70
C PRO A 93 22.91 10.74 -20.88
N LEU A 94 23.57 10.25 -21.92
CA LEU A 94 23.70 8.81 -22.20
C LEU A 94 25.15 8.38 -21.94
N ILE A 95 25.44 7.99 -20.69
CA ILE A 95 26.79 7.63 -20.24
C ILE A 95 26.83 6.14 -19.89
N TYR A 96 27.73 5.39 -20.53
CA TYR A 96 27.77 3.92 -20.39
C TYR A 96 28.48 3.41 -19.13
N ASN A 97 29.48 4.10 -18.59
CA ASN A 97 30.34 3.58 -17.52
C ASN A 97 30.31 4.43 -16.24
N ASP A 98 29.30 5.29 -16.09
CA ASP A 98 29.16 6.16 -14.93
C ASP A 98 27.69 6.43 -14.60
N TYR A 99 27.43 6.97 -13.42
CA TYR A 99 26.12 7.42 -12.96
C TYR A 99 26.12 8.95 -12.82
N PRO A 100 25.69 9.69 -13.86
CA PRO A 100 25.58 11.14 -13.76
C PRO A 100 24.71 11.56 -12.58
N ILE A 101 25.09 12.67 -11.94
CA ILE A 101 24.41 13.21 -10.76
C ILE A 101 23.24 14.08 -11.19
N PHE A 102 22.06 13.80 -10.62
CA PHE A 102 20.85 14.58 -10.77
C PHE A 102 20.48 15.20 -9.42
N THR A 103 20.38 16.52 -9.37
CA THR A 103 20.09 17.24 -8.12
C THR A 103 18.63 17.65 -8.07
N MET A 104 17.93 17.34 -6.98
CA MET A 104 16.58 17.84 -6.71
C MET A 104 16.59 18.84 -5.58
N THR A 105 15.86 19.95 -5.75
CA THR A 105 15.73 21.01 -4.75
C THR A 105 14.65 20.66 -3.74
N PRO A 106 14.94 20.65 -2.43
CA PRO A 106 13.91 20.50 -1.40
C PRO A 106 12.83 21.56 -1.56
N GLN A 107 11.57 21.13 -1.51
CA GLN A 107 10.40 22.00 -1.52
C GLN A 107 9.67 21.79 -0.19
N PRO A 108 9.95 22.61 0.84
CA PRO A 108 9.33 22.44 2.14
C PRO A 108 7.82 22.64 2.01
N THR A 109 7.06 21.57 2.22
CA THR A 109 5.61 21.67 2.38
C THR A 109 5.33 22.36 3.71
N ARG A 110 4.72 23.54 3.65
CA ARG A 110 4.24 24.23 4.85
C ARG A 110 3.24 23.33 5.55
N LEU A 111 3.60 22.86 6.75
CA LEU A 111 2.68 22.13 7.62
C LEU A 111 1.63 23.13 8.09
N ASN A 112 0.38 22.91 7.69
CA ASN A 112 -0.73 23.64 8.29
C ASN A 112 -0.92 23.05 9.68
N GLU A 113 -0.70 23.86 10.71
CA GLU A 113 -1.00 23.46 12.08
C GLU A 113 -2.49 23.13 12.17
N VAL A 114 -2.81 21.90 12.54
CA VAL A 114 -4.18 21.49 12.79
C VAL A 114 -4.55 22.01 14.17
N VAL A 115 -5.12 23.22 14.21
CA VAL A 115 -5.59 23.82 15.47
C VAL A 115 -6.83 23.06 15.95
N VAL A 116 -6.62 22.12 16.86
CA VAL A 116 -7.70 21.46 17.59
C VAL A 116 -8.22 22.45 18.63
N SER A 117 -9.24 23.23 18.28
CA SER A 117 -9.86 24.14 19.26
C SER A 117 -10.48 23.35 20.40
N ASN A 118 -10.31 23.80 21.65
CA ASN A 118 -10.85 23.21 22.88
C ASN A 118 -12.41 23.28 22.99
N LYS A 119 -13.11 23.38 21.85
CA LYS A 119 -14.57 23.54 21.75
C LYS A 119 -15.33 22.21 21.91
N GLY A 120 -14.89 21.33 22.81
CA GLY A 120 -15.57 20.06 23.08
C GLY A 120 -15.64 19.13 21.85
N ASN A 121 -14.61 19.16 21.00
CA ASN A 121 -14.43 18.19 19.93
C ASN A 121 -13.41 17.14 20.37
N ARG A 122 -13.62 15.89 19.96
CA ARG A 122 -12.65 14.81 20.16
C ARG A 122 -12.63 13.84 19.00
N PHE A 123 -11.50 13.16 18.88
CA PHE A 123 -11.34 12.07 17.94
C PHE A 123 -12.06 10.81 18.43
N ILE A 124 -12.81 10.17 17.53
CA ILE A 124 -13.39 8.85 17.73
C ILE A 124 -12.85 7.89 16.68
N THR A 125 -12.57 6.65 17.09
CA THR A 125 -12.16 5.60 16.15
C THR A 125 -13.31 5.29 15.20
N ASP A 126 -12.99 5.26 13.91
CA ASP A 126 -13.91 4.95 12.82
C ASP A 126 -13.17 4.16 11.75
N PHE A 127 -13.93 3.34 11.01
CA PHE A 127 -13.37 2.42 10.03
C PHE A 127 -13.99 2.68 8.66
N ILE A 128 -13.14 2.92 7.67
CA ILE A 128 -13.55 3.27 6.30
C ILE A 128 -12.80 2.42 5.27
N GLY A 129 -13.16 2.59 4.00
CA GLY A 129 -12.61 1.81 2.89
C GLY A 129 -13.35 0.50 2.69
N TYR A 130 -12.65 -0.49 2.12
CA TYR A 130 -13.26 -1.71 1.60
C TYR A 130 -12.56 -2.95 2.14
N ARG A 131 -13.34 -4.02 2.33
CA ARG A 131 -12.85 -5.35 2.70
C ARG A 131 -13.34 -6.34 1.67
N ASN A 132 -12.57 -7.40 1.47
CA ASN A 132 -13.03 -8.57 0.74
C ASN A 132 -13.69 -9.53 1.76
N TYR A 133 -14.89 -10.01 1.45
CA TYR A 133 -15.67 -10.97 2.25
C TYR A 133 -15.74 -12.35 1.55
N GLY A 134 -14.81 -12.64 0.64
CA GLY A 134 -14.75 -13.86 -0.16
C GLY A 134 -15.07 -13.65 -1.64
N GLU A 135 -15.14 -12.40 -2.11
CA GLU A 135 -15.29 -12.11 -3.53
C GLU A 135 -14.05 -12.58 -4.31
N GLN A 136 -14.25 -13.11 -5.52
CA GLN A 136 -13.17 -13.54 -6.42
C GLN A 136 -12.52 -12.38 -7.20
N SER A 137 -12.77 -11.14 -6.79
CA SER A 137 -12.22 -9.95 -7.45
C SER A 137 -10.84 -9.62 -6.90
N PHE A 138 -9.92 -9.24 -7.77
CA PHE A 138 -8.53 -8.91 -7.41
C PHE A 138 -7.95 -7.83 -8.32
N GLY A 139 -6.98 -7.09 -7.77
CA GLY A 139 -6.05 -6.27 -8.55
C GLY A 139 -4.68 -6.95 -8.59
N TYR A 140 -3.95 -6.80 -9.69
CA TYR A 140 -2.68 -7.50 -9.85
C TYR A 140 -1.58 -6.63 -10.46
N TRP A 141 -0.34 -6.97 -10.11
CA TRP A 141 0.86 -6.59 -10.85
C TRP A 141 1.50 -7.83 -11.47
N LYS A 142 1.55 -7.90 -12.81
CA LYS A 142 2.10 -9.01 -13.59
C LYS A 142 2.65 -8.53 -14.93
N ASP A 143 3.70 -9.17 -15.43
CA ASP A 143 4.33 -9.13 -16.76
C ASP A 143 4.71 -7.75 -17.36
N GLN A 144 3.81 -6.77 -17.35
CA GLN A 144 3.93 -5.47 -18.03
C GLN A 144 4.13 -4.29 -17.07
N ILE A 145 4.32 -4.57 -15.78
CA ILE A 145 4.40 -3.53 -14.75
C ILE A 145 5.85 -3.29 -14.40
N ALA A 146 6.30 -2.05 -14.63
CA ALA A 146 7.59 -1.56 -14.20
C ALA A 146 7.49 -0.92 -12.81
N LEU A 147 8.66 -0.63 -12.22
CA LEU A 147 8.71 0.10 -10.96
C LEU A 147 7.98 1.46 -11.07
N GLY A 148 7.30 1.83 -9.99
CA GLY A 148 6.41 2.98 -9.91
C GLY A 148 5.01 2.74 -10.49
N GLY A 149 4.70 1.50 -10.90
CA GLY A 149 3.33 1.09 -11.18
C GLY A 149 2.46 1.18 -9.91
N GLU A 150 1.21 1.62 -10.05
CA GLU A 150 0.33 1.90 -8.91
C GLU A 150 -1.07 1.34 -9.12
N LEU A 151 -1.69 0.93 -8.01
CA LEU A 151 -3.11 0.61 -7.89
C LEU A 151 -3.71 1.58 -6.88
N ALA A 152 -4.63 2.42 -7.32
CA ALA A 152 -5.26 3.47 -6.53
C ALA A 152 -6.77 3.25 -6.44
N THR A 153 -7.36 3.47 -5.26
CA THR A 153 -8.82 3.34 -5.06
C THR A 153 -9.35 4.56 -4.32
N ARG A 154 -10.57 4.99 -4.67
CA ARG A 154 -11.24 6.08 -3.94
C ARG A 154 -11.76 5.56 -2.62
N ILE A 155 -11.37 6.19 -1.51
CA ILE A 155 -11.87 5.92 -0.17
C ILE A 155 -12.95 6.95 0.18
N LEU A 156 -14.15 6.46 0.49
CA LEU A 156 -15.24 7.30 0.99
C LEU A 156 -15.02 7.61 2.48
N ALA A 157 -14.51 8.79 2.77
CA ALA A 157 -14.27 9.25 4.14
C ALA A 157 -15.41 10.13 4.67
N LYS A 158 -16.18 10.74 3.76
CA LYS A 158 -17.17 11.79 4.01
C LYS A 158 -16.53 13.02 4.65
N SER A 159 -17.30 14.11 4.74
CA SER A 159 -16.79 15.37 5.28
C SER A 159 -16.44 15.25 6.77
N GLY A 160 -15.29 15.81 7.16
CA GLY A 160 -14.84 15.94 8.54
C GLY A 160 -13.34 15.71 8.66
N LEU A 161 -12.69 16.43 9.58
CA LEU A 161 -11.27 16.26 9.84
C LEU A 161 -11.02 14.86 10.40
N ARG A 162 -10.26 14.06 9.66
CA ARG A 162 -10.00 12.66 9.96
C ARG A 162 -8.52 12.38 9.91
N ARG A 163 -7.99 11.80 10.98
CA ARG A 163 -6.62 11.26 11.02
C ARG A 163 -6.62 9.83 10.48
N LEU A 164 -5.63 9.49 9.68
CA LEU A 164 -5.41 8.12 9.21
C LEU A 164 -4.41 7.43 10.13
N ASP A 165 -4.81 6.32 10.75
CA ASP A 165 -3.98 5.64 11.76
C ASP A 165 -3.37 4.34 11.22
N ARG A 166 -4.13 3.54 10.48
CA ARG A 166 -3.62 2.25 9.98
C ARG A 166 -4.30 1.82 8.70
N LEU A 167 -3.50 1.42 7.70
CA LEU A 167 -3.96 0.74 6.50
C LEU A 167 -3.84 -0.78 6.68
N GLN A 168 -4.82 -1.52 6.18
CA GLN A 168 -4.80 -2.97 6.04
C GLN A 168 -5.24 -3.36 4.63
N PHE A 169 -4.57 -4.36 4.06
CA PHE A 169 -4.95 -4.96 2.79
C PHE A 169 -4.56 -6.43 2.77
N GLU A 170 -5.23 -7.20 1.90
CA GLU A 170 -5.04 -8.65 1.79
C GLU A 170 -4.25 -9.00 0.53
N VAL A 171 -3.36 -9.97 0.67
CA VAL A 171 -2.48 -10.49 -0.38
C VAL A 171 -2.92 -11.92 -0.68
N PHE A 172 -3.45 -12.13 -1.87
CA PHE A 172 -3.88 -13.46 -2.33
C PHE A 172 -2.68 -14.26 -2.82
N HIS A 173 -1.77 -13.61 -3.55
CA HIS A 173 -0.59 -14.25 -4.11
C HIS A 173 0.57 -13.25 -4.20
N ASN A 174 1.77 -13.71 -3.86
CA ASN A 174 3.03 -13.01 -4.09
C ASN A 174 4.09 -14.09 -4.36
N PRO A 175 4.57 -14.28 -5.59
CA PRO A 175 5.60 -15.28 -5.87
C PRO A 175 6.99 -14.78 -5.44
N SER A 176 7.27 -13.48 -5.53
CA SER A 176 8.55 -12.89 -5.16
C SER A 176 8.93 -13.13 -3.69
N ASP A 177 10.22 -13.15 -3.38
CA ASP A 177 10.71 -13.26 -1.99
C ASP A 177 10.08 -12.15 -1.12
N SER A 178 10.24 -10.92 -1.59
CA SER A 178 9.48 -9.78 -1.05
C SER A 178 9.35 -8.64 -2.05
N LEU A 179 8.42 -7.74 -1.78
CA LEU A 179 8.18 -6.51 -2.54
C LEU A 179 8.24 -5.32 -1.58
N LEU A 180 8.90 -4.24 -2.00
CA LEU A 180 8.78 -2.95 -1.33
C LEU A 180 7.65 -2.17 -2.00
N LEU A 181 6.62 -1.84 -1.24
CA LEU A 181 5.53 -0.99 -1.67
C LEU A 181 5.58 0.37 -0.97
N ARG A 182 5.15 1.42 -1.66
CA ARG A 182 4.87 2.73 -1.08
C ARG A 182 3.37 2.97 -1.01
N VAL A 183 2.91 3.50 0.13
CA VAL A 183 1.54 3.99 0.28
C VAL A 183 1.52 5.48 -0.09
N ASN A 184 0.64 5.84 -1.02
CA ASN A 184 0.37 7.24 -1.33
C ASN A 184 -1.09 7.59 -1.03
N ILE A 185 -1.30 8.83 -0.62
CA ILE A 185 -2.62 9.40 -0.32
C ILE A 185 -2.75 10.64 -1.20
N TYR A 186 -3.78 10.72 -2.04
CA TYR A 186 -3.97 11.84 -2.96
C TYR A 186 -5.35 12.47 -2.82
N GLU A 187 -5.43 13.74 -3.16
CA GLU A 187 -6.68 14.33 -3.63
C GLU A 187 -7.06 13.73 -4.99
N ASP A 188 -8.36 13.73 -5.29
CA ASP A 188 -8.90 13.39 -6.60
C ASP A 188 -9.09 14.64 -7.49
N ASP A 189 -8.16 15.58 -7.39
CA ASP A 189 -8.13 16.88 -8.07
C ASP A 189 -7.56 16.81 -9.50
N GLY A 190 -7.27 15.61 -9.99
CA GLY A 190 -6.85 15.37 -11.37
C GLY A 190 -8.02 15.37 -12.36
N PRO A 191 -7.74 15.51 -13.67
CA PRO A 191 -8.75 15.34 -14.72
C PRO A 191 -9.55 14.03 -14.55
N LEU A 192 -10.87 14.12 -14.65
CA LEU A 192 -11.81 13.01 -14.43
C LEU A 192 -11.78 12.40 -13.01
N GLY A 193 -11.22 13.12 -12.04
CA GLY A 193 -11.13 12.66 -10.65
C GLY A 193 -9.98 11.67 -10.42
N ARG A 194 -8.93 11.70 -11.24
CA ARG A 194 -7.73 10.84 -11.08
C ARG A 194 -6.80 11.36 -9.99
N PRO A 195 -5.96 10.51 -9.37
CA PRO A 195 -4.98 10.96 -8.38
C PRO A 195 -4.01 12.01 -8.95
N LYS A 196 -3.78 13.10 -8.20
CA LYS A 196 -2.81 14.14 -8.60
C LYS A 196 -2.07 14.74 -7.40
N THR A 197 -2.74 15.48 -6.52
CA THR A 197 -2.05 16.16 -5.40
C THR A 197 -1.83 15.20 -4.22
N ASN A 198 -0.58 14.92 -3.85
CA ASN A 198 -0.27 14.06 -2.71
C ASN A 198 -0.54 14.80 -1.38
N LEU A 199 -1.34 14.17 -0.52
CA LEU A 199 -1.79 14.67 0.79
C LEU A 199 -0.80 14.37 1.92
N ASN A 200 0.19 13.50 1.71
CA ASN A 200 1.25 13.29 2.69
C ASN A 200 2.14 14.54 2.79
N LYS A 201 2.05 15.28 3.91
CA LYS A 201 2.88 16.47 4.15
C LYS A 201 4.09 16.22 5.05
N SER A 202 4.30 14.97 5.49
CA SER A 202 5.40 14.61 6.41
C SER A 202 6.80 14.70 5.79
N GLY A 203 6.88 14.77 4.45
CA GLY A 203 8.16 14.72 3.71
C GLY A 203 8.82 13.34 3.72
N LYS A 204 8.15 12.30 4.25
CA LYS A 204 8.68 10.94 4.36
C LYS A 204 7.84 9.95 3.57
N ASN A 205 8.52 9.03 2.87
CA ASN A 205 7.88 7.90 2.21
C ASN A 205 7.22 6.96 3.23
N ILE A 206 6.03 6.46 2.92
CA ILE A 206 5.34 5.43 3.70
C ILE A 206 5.63 4.09 3.04
N LEU A 207 6.66 3.39 3.51
CA LEU A 207 7.14 2.16 2.88
C LEU A 207 6.71 0.93 3.69
N VAL A 208 6.30 -0.13 3.00
CA VAL A 208 5.99 -1.43 3.58
C VAL A 208 6.61 -2.54 2.75
N THR A 209 7.23 -3.52 3.40
CA THR A 209 7.71 -4.74 2.74
C THR A 209 6.65 -5.83 2.86
N VAL A 210 6.25 -6.38 1.72
CA VAL A 210 5.33 -7.52 1.62
C VAL A 210 6.13 -8.77 1.30
N LYS A 211 6.10 -9.77 2.17
CA LYS A 211 6.85 -11.03 1.99
C LYS A 211 6.00 -12.06 1.24
N LYS A 212 6.64 -13.08 0.67
CA LYS A 212 6.02 -14.18 -0.10
C LYS A 212 4.75 -14.77 0.54
N ASN A 213 4.77 -14.99 1.86
CA ASN A 213 3.71 -15.68 2.59
C ASN A 213 2.75 -14.76 3.35
N ASP A 214 2.90 -13.44 3.23
CA ASP A 214 1.98 -12.51 3.87
C ASP A 214 0.59 -12.67 3.27
N LYS A 215 -0.43 -12.79 4.12
CA LYS A 215 -1.85 -12.86 3.72
C LYS A 215 -2.60 -11.59 4.03
N THR A 216 -2.21 -10.91 5.10
CA THR A 216 -2.75 -9.61 5.49
C THR A 216 -1.58 -8.74 5.90
N VAL A 217 -1.48 -7.58 5.27
CA VAL A 217 -0.42 -6.60 5.55
C VAL A 217 -1.07 -5.44 6.30
N SER A 218 -0.38 -4.94 7.32
CA SER A 218 -0.82 -3.78 8.08
C SER A 218 0.28 -2.72 8.15
N VAL A 219 -0.07 -1.48 7.80
CA VAL A 219 0.84 -0.34 7.76
C VAL A 219 0.41 0.68 8.80
N ASP A 220 1.30 0.99 9.74
CA ASP A 220 1.09 2.06 10.72
C ASP A 220 1.30 3.43 10.05
N LEU A 221 0.24 4.25 10.03
CA LEU A 221 0.24 5.58 9.41
C LEU A 221 0.44 6.70 10.42
N ARG A 222 0.34 6.41 11.73
CA ARG A 222 0.46 7.40 12.81
C ARG A 222 1.79 8.19 12.78
N PRO A 223 2.96 7.59 12.45
CA PRO A 223 4.22 8.33 12.37
C PRO A 223 4.26 9.44 11.31
N PHE A 224 3.32 9.43 10.36
CA PHE A 224 3.26 10.37 9.24
C PHE A 224 2.24 11.50 9.45
N ASP A 225 1.46 11.45 10.54
CA ASP A 225 0.48 12.47 10.95
C ASP A 225 -0.44 12.93 9.80
N LEU A 226 -1.06 11.95 9.14
CA LEU A 226 -1.87 12.16 7.93
C LEU A 226 -3.31 12.55 8.29
N TYR A 227 -3.79 13.64 7.68
CA TYR A 227 -5.17 14.11 7.81
C TYR A 227 -5.85 14.27 6.45
N VAL A 228 -7.13 13.93 6.41
CA VAL A 228 -8.05 14.15 5.28
C VAL A 228 -9.31 14.85 5.77
N GLN A 229 -9.99 15.59 4.90
CA GLN A 229 -11.24 16.30 5.23
C GLN A 229 -12.44 15.82 4.41
N SER A 230 -12.20 15.04 3.36
CA SER A 230 -13.18 14.52 2.42
C SER A 230 -12.70 13.17 1.89
N ASP A 231 -13.45 12.62 0.94
CA ASP A 231 -13.02 11.48 0.15
C ASP A 231 -11.66 11.76 -0.49
N PHE A 232 -10.87 10.70 -0.67
CA PHE A 232 -9.50 10.77 -1.14
C PHE A 232 -9.13 9.49 -1.91
N MET A 233 -7.99 9.51 -2.60
CA MET A 233 -7.43 8.33 -3.26
C MET A 233 -6.33 7.73 -2.38
N LEU A 234 -6.39 6.43 -2.16
CA LEU A 234 -5.30 5.67 -1.57
C LEU A 234 -4.68 4.79 -2.64
N SER A 235 -3.36 4.81 -2.80
CA SER A 235 -2.66 3.89 -3.70
C SER A 235 -1.56 3.10 -3.00
N LEU A 236 -1.30 1.92 -3.56
CA LEU A 236 -0.07 1.18 -3.36
C LEU A 236 0.77 1.28 -4.63
N GLU A 237 2.04 1.55 -4.48
CA GLU A 237 3.03 1.74 -5.54
C GLU A 237 4.14 0.69 -5.41
N LEU A 238 4.48 0.00 -6.50
CA LEU A 238 5.59 -0.93 -6.54
C LEU A 238 6.93 -0.17 -6.60
N VAL A 239 7.74 -0.26 -5.55
CA VAL A 239 9.04 0.44 -5.46
C VAL A 239 10.20 -0.49 -5.80
N LYS A 240 10.16 -1.73 -5.33
CA LYS A 240 11.24 -2.72 -5.54
C LYS A 240 10.69 -4.14 -5.48
N VAL A 241 11.27 -5.02 -6.30
CA VAL A 241 11.07 -6.47 -6.24
C VAL A 241 12.37 -7.08 -5.69
N TYR A 242 12.28 -7.94 -4.69
CA TYR A 242 13.42 -8.68 -4.15
C TYR A 242 13.34 -10.16 -4.55
N GLY A 243 14.50 -10.76 -4.77
CA GLY A 243 14.65 -12.14 -5.24
C GLY A 243 14.70 -12.24 -6.77
N GLU A 244 14.90 -13.45 -7.27
CA GLU A 244 14.99 -13.77 -8.71
C GLU A 244 13.65 -14.21 -9.31
N GLU A 245 12.61 -14.37 -8.49
CA GLU A 245 11.27 -14.78 -8.93
C GLU A 245 10.52 -13.63 -9.63
N GLU A 246 9.71 -13.97 -10.63
CA GLU A 246 8.91 -13.02 -11.42
C GLU A 246 7.93 -12.20 -10.57
N LEU A 247 7.56 -11.01 -11.05
CA LEU A 247 6.53 -10.17 -10.44
C LEU A 247 5.15 -10.78 -10.69
N GLY A 248 4.41 -11.09 -9.62
CA GLY A 248 3.05 -11.66 -9.70
C GLY A 248 2.19 -11.35 -8.49
N LEU A 249 2.21 -10.10 -8.00
CA LEU A 249 1.42 -9.75 -6.82
C LEU A 249 -0.07 -9.68 -7.17
N ILE A 250 -0.90 -10.39 -6.41
CA ILE A 250 -2.35 -10.34 -6.48
C ILE A 250 -2.88 -9.89 -5.11
N LEU A 251 -3.60 -8.78 -5.13
CA LEU A 251 -4.23 -8.18 -3.97
C LEU A 251 -5.74 -8.35 -4.04
N ALA A 252 -6.38 -8.51 -2.88
CA ALA A 252 -7.83 -8.59 -2.81
C ALA A 252 -8.48 -7.29 -3.31
N ALA A 253 -9.55 -7.43 -4.08
CA ALA A 253 -10.42 -6.33 -4.47
C ALA A 253 -11.82 -6.51 -3.86
N ALA A 254 -12.60 -5.45 -3.87
CA ALA A 254 -13.98 -5.42 -3.42
C ALA A 254 -14.85 -4.78 -4.52
N PHE A 255 -16.02 -5.35 -4.76
CA PHE A 255 -16.95 -4.82 -5.75
C PHE A 255 -17.60 -3.53 -5.21
N ASN A 256 -17.48 -2.42 -5.96
CA ASN A 256 -18.17 -1.16 -5.65
C ASN A 256 -18.16 -0.22 -6.88
N GLN A 257 -19.10 0.73 -6.91
CA GLN A 257 -19.43 1.60 -8.05
C GLN A 257 -18.49 2.80 -8.29
N TYR A 258 -17.53 3.07 -7.40
CA TYR A 258 -16.70 4.29 -7.49
C TYR A 258 -15.43 4.12 -8.34
N GLY A 259 -15.06 2.87 -8.61
CA GLY A 259 -13.89 2.51 -9.40
C GLY A 259 -12.53 2.79 -8.76
N SER A 260 -11.49 2.30 -9.43
CA SER A 260 -10.07 2.46 -9.11
C SER A 260 -9.33 3.09 -10.30
N TYR A 261 -8.07 3.40 -10.08
CA TYR A 261 -7.13 3.80 -11.10
C TYR A 261 -5.89 2.92 -11.03
N ARG A 262 -5.24 2.73 -12.18
CA ARG A 262 -3.92 2.12 -12.23
C ARG A 262 -2.98 2.89 -13.14
N LYS A 263 -1.68 2.68 -12.95
CA LYS A 263 -0.68 3.00 -13.96
C LYS A 263 0.40 1.92 -13.94
N TYR A 264 0.99 1.64 -15.09
CA TYR A 264 1.91 0.51 -15.28
C TYR A 264 3.37 0.80 -14.93
N ALA A 265 3.74 2.07 -14.85
CA ALA A 265 5.10 2.50 -14.53
C ALA A 265 5.08 3.89 -13.87
N SER A 266 6.23 4.28 -13.32
CA SER A 266 6.41 5.65 -12.85
C SER A 266 6.13 6.69 -13.95
N GLN A 267 5.45 7.78 -13.59
CA GLN A 267 5.02 8.87 -14.51
C GLN A 267 4.12 8.45 -15.68
N ALA A 268 3.64 7.20 -15.72
CA ALA A 268 2.70 6.73 -16.73
C ALA A 268 1.31 7.37 -16.53
N LYS A 269 0.50 7.31 -17.59
CA LYS A 269 -0.88 7.80 -17.56
C LYS A 269 -1.72 6.93 -16.62
N TRP A 270 -2.57 7.58 -15.82
CA TRP A 270 -3.60 6.88 -15.06
C TRP A 270 -4.68 6.33 -15.99
N GLU A 271 -5.01 5.06 -15.82
CA GLU A 271 -6.14 4.36 -16.43
C GLU A 271 -7.23 4.13 -15.39
N ARG A 272 -8.49 4.41 -15.75
CA ARG A 272 -9.63 4.20 -14.87
C ARG A 272 -10.17 2.78 -15.00
N ILE A 273 -10.52 2.17 -13.87
CA ILE A 273 -11.23 0.89 -13.78
C ILE A 273 -12.54 1.16 -13.05
N ALA A 274 -13.68 1.08 -13.73
CA ALA A 274 -14.92 1.69 -13.23
C ALA A 274 -15.65 0.90 -12.13
N ASP A 275 -15.47 -0.42 -12.08
CA ASP A 275 -16.31 -1.37 -11.35
C ASP A 275 -15.56 -2.20 -10.29
N GLN A 276 -14.28 -1.90 -10.07
CA GLN A 276 -13.44 -2.59 -9.10
C GLN A 276 -12.73 -1.60 -8.18
N ASN A 277 -12.70 -1.92 -6.90
CA ASN A 277 -11.91 -1.19 -5.90
C ASN A 277 -10.94 -2.15 -5.25
N MET A 278 -9.76 -1.67 -4.89
CA MET A 278 -8.86 -2.46 -4.05
C MET A 278 -9.45 -2.58 -2.65
N ALA A 279 -9.28 -3.73 -1.98
CA ALA A 279 -9.76 -3.98 -0.62
C ALA A 279 -8.86 -3.29 0.43
N TYR A 280 -8.76 -1.97 0.34
CA TYR A 280 -8.01 -1.13 1.26
C TYR A 280 -8.90 -0.73 2.43
N PHE A 281 -8.59 -1.25 3.60
CA PHE A 281 -9.34 -1.01 4.83
C PHE A 281 -8.54 -0.12 5.79
N LEU A 282 -9.16 0.93 6.31
CA LEU A 282 -8.49 1.90 7.16
C LEU A 282 -9.12 1.97 8.55
N GLU A 283 -8.25 1.91 9.56
CA GLU A 283 -8.56 2.47 10.87
C GLU A 283 -8.21 3.97 10.87
N THR A 284 -9.16 4.77 11.31
CA THR A 284 -9.07 6.23 11.28
C THR A 284 -9.64 6.81 12.56
N ASN A 285 -9.33 8.08 12.81
CA ASN A 285 -9.93 8.84 13.90
C ASN A 285 -10.65 10.06 13.33
N LEU A 286 -11.98 10.08 13.44
CA LEU A 286 -12.81 11.20 12.98
C LEU A 286 -12.99 12.20 14.12
N MET A 287 -12.71 13.47 13.86
CA MET A 287 -13.01 14.54 14.80
C MET A 287 -14.50 14.85 14.76
N VAL A 288 -15.16 14.75 15.91
CA VAL A 288 -16.59 15.04 16.07
C VAL A 288 -16.83 15.85 17.35
N SER A 289 -18.02 16.46 17.46
CA SER A 289 -18.44 17.09 18.72
C SER A 289 -18.72 16.07 19.80
N GLU A 290 -18.61 16.46 21.07
CA GLU A 290 -18.83 15.58 22.22
C GLU A 290 -20.20 14.89 22.17
N LYS A 291 -21.25 15.61 21.76
CA LYS A 291 -22.60 15.05 21.59
C LYS A 291 -22.65 13.93 20.55
N VAL A 292 -21.89 14.05 19.48
CA VAL A 292 -21.79 13.00 18.46
C VAL A 292 -20.96 11.83 18.98
N ALA A 293 -19.84 12.10 19.66
CA ALA A 293 -19.00 11.06 20.26
C ALA A 293 -19.80 10.17 21.24
N GLN A 294 -20.57 10.77 22.15
CA GLN A 294 -21.44 10.04 23.08
C GLN A 294 -22.47 9.15 22.36
N ARG A 295 -23.01 9.60 21.22
CA ARG A 295 -23.93 8.79 20.39
C ARG A 295 -23.22 7.59 19.76
N PHE A 296 -21.98 7.77 19.29
CA PHE A 296 -21.16 6.69 18.75
C PHE A 296 -20.84 5.65 19.83
N GLU A 297 -20.40 6.08 21.01
CA GLU A 297 -20.12 5.20 22.14
C GLU A 297 -21.35 4.41 22.59
N LYS A 298 -22.51 5.07 22.70
CA LYS A 298 -23.77 4.39 23.02
C LYS A 298 -24.14 3.33 21.97
N ARG A 299 -23.94 3.62 20.68
CA ARG A 299 -24.16 2.66 19.59
C ARG A 299 -23.17 1.50 19.64
N ALA A 300 -21.88 1.78 19.86
CA ALA A 300 -20.84 0.78 20.00
C ALA A 300 -21.11 -0.15 21.20
N ALA A 301 -21.46 0.41 22.36
CA ALA A 301 -21.85 -0.34 23.55
C ALA A 301 -23.09 -1.22 23.29
N LYS A 302 -24.10 -0.70 22.58
CA LYS A 302 -25.28 -1.49 22.19
C LYS A 302 -24.92 -2.63 21.24
N LYS A 303 -24.02 -2.40 20.28
CA LYS A 303 -23.52 -3.44 19.37
C LYS A 303 -22.73 -4.51 20.14
N LYS A 304 -21.85 -4.10 21.04
CA LYS A 304 -21.08 -5.01 21.91
C LYS A 304 -22.01 -5.89 22.77
N LYS A 305 -23.06 -5.32 23.35
CA LYS A 305 -24.08 -6.07 24.12
C LYS A 305 -24.87 -7.07 23.27
N LYS A 306 -24.95 -6.89 21.96
CA LYS A 306 -25.63 -7.81 21.02
C LYS A 306 -24.72 -8.90 20.48
N LEU A 307 -23.40 -8.81 20.66
CA LEU A 307 -22.48 -9.84 20.19
C LEU A 307 -22.80 -11.14 20.91
N ARG A 308 -22.91 -12.22 20.14
CA ARG A 308 -22.96 -13.56 20.70
C ARG A 308 -21.63 -13.82 21.39
N THR A 309 -21.70 -14.15 22.67
CA THR A 309 -20.53 -14.53 23.46
C THR A 309 -20.65 -15.97 23.88
N ILE A 310 -19.52 -16.65 23.94
CA ILE A 310 -19.42 -17.94 24.62
C ILE A 310 -18.64 -17.73 25.92
N SER A 311 -18.94 -18.56 26.90
CA SER A 311 -18.22 -18.59 28.17
C SER A 311 -17.89 -20.03 28.57
N GLY A 312 -16.83 -20.21 29.34
CA GLY A 312 -16.50 -21.52 29.88
C GLY A 312 -15.29 -21.49 30.77
N PHE A 313 -14.78 -22.67 31.07
CA PHE A 313 -13.64 -22.86 31.95
C PHE A 313 -12.51 -23.60 31.23
N ALA A 314 -11.27 -23.17 31.49
CA ALA A 314 -10.08 -23.95 31.18
C ALA A 314 -9.71 -24.81 32.39
N LEU A 315 -9.63 -26.12 32.17
CA LEU A 315 -9.48 -27.12 33.22
C LEU A 315 -8.29 -28.04 32.91
N ARG A 316 -7.61 -28.52 33.95
CA ARG A 316 -6.68 -29.66 33.84
C ARG A 316 -6.88 -30.59 35.03
N ARG A 317 -7.17 -31.87 34.76
CA ARG A 317 -7.40 -32.90 35.78
C ARG A 317 -8.37 -32.42 36.89
N GLY A 318 -9.46 -31.76 36.48
CA GLY A 318 -10.47 -31.22 37.38
C GLY A 318 -10.12 -29.91 38.10
N LYS A 319 -8.90 -29.37 37.94
CA LYS A 319 -8.48 -28.08 38.50
C LYS A 319 -8.60 -26.97 37.47
N MET A 320 -9.01 -25.78 37.92
CA MET A 320 -9.09 -24.58 37.09
C MET A 320 -7.70 -24.08 36.69
N VAL A 321 -7.58 -23.54 35.47
CA VAL A 321 -6.33 -23.00 34.94
C VAL A 321 -6.52 -21.52 34.61
N ALA A 322 -5.98 -20.66 35.46
CA ALA A 322 -5.95 -19.21 35.27
C ALA A 322 -4.92 -18.78 34.22
N GLY A 323 -5.05 -17.59 33.64
CA GLY A 323 -4.06 -17.01 32.72
C GLY A 323 -3.85 -17.81 31.42
N VAL A 324 -4.84 -18.58 30.98
CA VAL A 324 -4.85 -19.19 29.64
C VAL A 324 -5.28 -18.11 28.65
N GLU A 325 -4.47 -17.87 27.64
CA GLU A 325 -4.81 -17.00 26.52
C GLU A 325 -5.88 -17.68 25.66
N VAL A 326 -7.00 -17.01 25.45
CA VAL A 326 -8.15 -17.49 24.68
C VAL A 326 -8.35 -16.58 23.47
N THR A 327 -8.09 -17.07 22.27
CA THR A 327 -8.12 -16.27 21.04
C THR A 327 -9.15 -16.80 20.05
N ASN A 328 -10.06 -15.95 19.59
CA ASN A 328 -10.92 -16.27 18.47
C ASN A 328 -10.13 -16.09 17.16
N SER A 329 -9.95 -17.17 16.39
CA SER A 329 -9.10 -17.12 15.20
C SER A 329 -9.64 -16.26 14.06
N ARG A 330 -10.96 -16.05 14.02
CA ARG A 330 -11.62 -15.24 12.99
C ARG A 330 -11.51 -13.76 13.34
N THR A 331 -11.90 -13.38 14.56
CA THR A 331 -11.91 -11.97 14.97
C THR A 331 -10.56 -11.47 15.46
N LYS A 332 -9.64 -12.39 15.80
CA LYS A 332 -8.36 -12.14 16.48
C LYS A 332 -8.51 -11.51 17.86
N GLU A 333 -9.71 -11.49 18.42
CA GLU A 333 -9.94 -11.05 19.79
C GLU A 333 -9.31 -12.06 20.76
N THR A 334 -8.63 -11.55 21.78
CA THR A 334 -7.98 -12.35 22.82
C THR A 334 -8.48 -11.90 24.20
N VAL A 335 -8.77 -12.87 25.06
CA VAL A 335 -9.01 -12.68 26.49
C VAL A 335 -8.15 -13.67 27.28
N PHE A 336 -8.05 -13.48 28.60
CA PHE A 336 -7.37 -14.43 29.48
C PHE A 336 -8.36 -15.04 30.45
N THR A 337 -8.15 -16.31 30.83
CA THR A 337 -8.92 -16.90 31.92
C THR A 337 -8.57 -16.20 33.24
N ASP A 338 -9.59 -15.93 34.06
CA ASP A 338 -9.42 -15.38 35.41
C ASP A 338 -8.87 -16.42 36.40
N ASP A 339 -8.72 -16.04 37.67
CA ASP A 339 -8.21 -16.92 38.73
C ASP A 339 -9.07 -18.18 38.97
N SER A 340 -10.34 -18.13 38.57
CA SER A 340 -11.26 -19.28 38.58
C SER A 340 -11.20 -20.11 37.28
N GLY A 341 -10.28 -19.79 36.38
CA GLY A 341 -10.14 -20.44 35.08
C GLY A 341 -11.26 -20.09 34.09
N ARG A 342 -12.11 -19.10 34.40
CA ARG A 342 -13.26 -18.74 33.58
C ARG A 342 -12.86 -17.76 32.48
N TYR A 343 -13.48 -17.88 31.31
CA TYR A 343 -13.38 -16.89 30.23
C TYR A 343 -14.75 -16.59 29.62
N THR A 344 -14.83 -15.43 28.97
CA THR A 344 -15.94 -15.04 28.08
C THR A 344 -15.35 -14.33 26.88
N ILE A 345 -15.75 -14.73 25.67
CA ILE A 345 -15.24 -14.16 24.41
C ILE A 345 -16.36 -14.05 23.37
N ALA A 346 -16.32 -13.02 22.52
CA ALA A 346 -17.24 -12.91 21.39
C ALA A 346 -16.93 -13.99 20.35
N ALA A 347 -17.93 -14.80 20.02
CA ALA A 347 -17.76 -15.87 19.04
C ALA A 347 -19.10 -16.30 18.41
N ASP A 348 -19.08 -16.46 17.09
CA ASP A 348 -20.21 -16.97 16.32
C ASP A 348 -20.08 -18.49 16.13
N LYS A 349 -21.15 -19.13 15.69
CA LYS A 349 -21.14 -20.57 15.37
C LYS A 349 -20.06 -20.85 14.33
N ASN A 350 -19.34 -21.95 14.53
CA ASN A 350 -18.20 -22.43 13.74
C ASN A 350 -16.89 -21.66 13.89
N ASP A 351 -16.83 -20.60 14.72
CA ASP A 351 -15.55 -19.97 15.05
C ASP A 351 -14.61 -20.98 15.71
N LYS A 352 -13.30 -20.86 15.45
CA LYS A 352 -12.28 -21.65 16.16
C LYS A 352 -11.66 -20.80 17.25
N ILE A 353 -11.69 -21.31 18.47
CA ILE A 353 -11.12 -20.68 19.66
C ILE A 353 -9.85 -21.44 20.04
N TYR A 354 -8.73 -20.73 20.10
CA TYR A 354 -7.44 -21.25 20.48
C TYR A 354 -7.18 -20.95 21.95
N PHE A 355 -6.65 -21.93 22.66
CA PHE A 355 -6.26 -21.81 24.06
C PHE A 355 -4.76 -22.08 24.18
N SER A 356 -4.01 -21.08 24.63
CA SER A 356 -2.56 -21.13 24.73
C SER A 356 -2.11 -20.74 26.14
N LYS A 357 -1.15 -21.50 26.68
CA LYS A 357 -0.47 -21.17 27.93
C LYS A 357 0.88 -21.87 27.95
N ASP A 358 1.91 -21.21 28.48
CA ASP A 358 3.22 -21.84 28.61
C ASP A 358 3.16 -23.10 29.49
N GLY A 359 3.92 -24.13 29.08
CA GLY A 359 3.82 -25.49 29.65
C GLY A 359 2.62 -26.33 29.18
N TYR A 360 1.76 -25.81 28.28
CA TYR A 360 0.60 -26.53 27.74
C TYR A 360 0.64 -26.62 26.21
N GLN A 361 0.04 -27.68 25.67
CA GLN A 361 -0.27 -27.78 24.24
C GLN A 361 -1.36 -26.77 23.87
N VAL A 362 -1.31 -26.24 22.66
CA VAL A 362 -2.36 -25.37 22.14
C VAL A 362 -3.60 -26.20 21.88
N MET A 363 -4.70 -25.85 22.53
CA MET A 363 -5.99 -26.51 22.34
C MET A 363 -6.87 -25.69 21.40
N ILE A 364 -7.73 -26.35 20.62
CA ILE A 364 -8.65 -25.69 19.68
C ILE A 364 -10.06 -26.19 19.95
N LEU A 365 -11.02 -25.26 20.04
CA LEU A 365 -12.44 -25.54 20.18
C LEU A 365 -13.21 -24.89 19.03
N THR A 366 -14.05 -25.65 18.34
CA THR A 366 -15.00 -25.10 17.36
C THR A 366 -16.31 -24.76 18.06
N VAL A 367 -16.79 -23.54 17.88
CA VAL A 367 -17.98 -23.02 18.56
C VAL A 367 -19.26 -23.67 18.00
N GLY A 368 -19.96 -24.40 18.86
CA GLY A 368 -21.27 -24.98 18.55
C GLY A 368 -22.43 -24.02 18.83
N ASP A 369 -23.64 -24.57 18.94
CA ASP A 369 -24.86 -23.80 19.25
C ASP A 369 -24.92 -23.31 20.70
N LYS A 370 -24.37 -24.10 21.63
CA LYS A 370 -24.32 -23.75 23.06
C LYS A 370 -23.42 -22.54 23.30
N LEU A 371 -23.85 -21.67 24.21
CA LEU A 371 -23.05 -20.53 24.69
C LEU A 371 -22.00 -20.97 25.73
N THR A 372 -22.03 -22.21 26.18
CA THR A 372 -21.03 -22.78 27.09
C THR A 372 -19.99 -23.60 26.33
N ALA A 373 -18.71 -23.33 26.61
CA ALA A 373 -17.58 -23.97 25.93
C ALA A 373 -16.44 -24.20 26.93
N ASN A 374 -16.41 -25.37 27.57
CA ASN A 374 -15.30 -25.72 28.46
C ASN A 374 -14.17 -26.39 27.67
N ILE A 375 -12.93 -26.20 28.11
CA ILE A 375 -11.76 -26.83 27.49
C ILE A 375 -10.90 -27.54 28.53
N ILE A 376 -10.35 -28.68 28.14
CA ILE A 376 -9.37 -29.42 28.93
C ILE A 376 -7.99 -29.15 28.37
N MET A 377 -7.16 -28.44 29.15
CA MET A 377 -5.78 -28.14 28.82
C MET A 377 -4.89 -29.37 28.99
N LYS A 378 -4.03 -29.64 28.01
CA LYS A 378 -3.04 -30.72 28.04
C LYS A 378 -1.65 -30.15 28.27
N ALA A 379 -0.89 -30.73 29.19
CA ALA A 379 0.51 -30.36 29.37
C ALA A 379 1.32 -30.78 28.13
N LYS A 380 2.41 -30.07 27.84
CA LYS A 380 3.37 -30.48 26.82
C LYS A 380 4.07 -31.78 27.21
#